data_AF-Q2BXY4-F1
#
_entry.id   AF-Q2BXY4-F1
#
_cell.length_a   1.000
_cell.length_b   1.000
_cell.length_c   1.000
_cell.angle_alpha   90.00
_cell.angle_beta   90.00
_cell.angle_gamma   90.00
#
_symmetry.space_group_name_H-M   'P 1'
#
loop_
_entity.id
_entity.type
_entity.pdbx_description
1 polymer ?
#
loop_
_entity_poly.entity_id
_entity_poly.type
_entity_poly.pdbx_seq_one_letter_code
_entity_poly.pdbx_strand_id
1 'polypeptide(L)'
;MNDEVNNEVERFGRFDVDYSRRTITRISDNAVLKVSRSETHIFALLANTANNTVHREILLKECWQGKIVTNNSLTVAIKNLRTSFSKIGEHNIITTEPKLGYSIRETSLADDGSHPPLLVDISKHIEAHEIAEKLELQEHQESVIEKQEITGKKKKYILLNKSNTASLFDFLIVSFFFLATLFVCYQYLFFVNTTDVDGIPVNYNGMELPNPVTQAIINHKMGDISQWYAFPIGGLCERYKLIGVHNEHYINLTSQVNQEQCDA
;
A
#
# COMPACT_ATOMS: atom_id res chain seq x y z
N MET A 1 19.68 -28.87 27.87
CA MET A 1 20.43 -27.67 28.28
C MET A 1 19.76 -26.52 27.58
N ASN A 2 19.20 -25.61 28.36
CA ASN A 2 18.04 -24.79 27.98
C ASN A 2 18.41 -23.77 26.90
N ASP A 3 17.76 -23.88 25.74
CA ASP A 3 17.66 -22.76 24.81
C ASP A 3 16.62 -21.80 25.39
N GLU A 4 17.10 -20.78 26.10
CA GLU A 4 16.32 -19.60 26.46
C GLU A 4 15.92 -18.89 25.16
N VAL A 5 14.77 -19.29 24.61
CA VAL A 5 14.03 -18.48 23.66
C VAL A 5 13.65 -17.22 24.44
N ASN A 6 14.35 -16.12 24.15
CA ASN A 6 13.98 -14.77 24.56
C ASN A 6 12.59 -14.49 23.95
N ASN A 7 11.57 -14.93 24.68
CA ASN A 7 10.19 -14.79 24.28
C ASN A 7 9.90 -13.29 24.46
N GLU A 8 9.70 -12.56 23.36
CA GLU A 8 9.22 -11.17 23.35
C GLU A 8 7.78 -11.16 23.90
N VAL A 9 7.63 -11.43 25.19
CA VAL A 9 6.38 -11.40 25.93
C VAL A 9 6.46 -10.23 26.88
N GLU A 10 5.60 -9.24 26.67
CA GLU A 10 5.51 -8.04 27.51
C GLU A 10 4.19 -8.04 28.28
N ARG A 11 4.23 -7.66 29.56
CA ARG A 11 3.06 -7.70 30.44
C ARG A 11 2.46 -6.31 30.63
N PHE A 12 1.16 -6.19 30.39
CA PHE A 12 0.36 -5.00 30.57
C PHE A 12 -0.82 -5.27 31.50
N GLY A 13 -0.63 -4.99 32.80
CA GLY A 13 -1.63 -5.31 33.82
C GLY A 13 -1.97 -6.80 33.83
N ARG A 14 -3.26 -7.13 33.63
CA ARG A 14 -3.75 -8.52 33.58
C ARG A 14 -3.58 -9.23 32.22
N PHE A 15 -2.84 -8.63 31.28
CA PHE A 15 -2.65 -9.18 29.93
C PHE A 15 -1.17 -9.39 29.60
N ASP A 16 -0.83 -10.54 29.05
CA ASP A 16 0.47 -10.85 28.45
C ASP A 16 0.38 -10.73 26.93
N VAL A 17 1.30 -9.99 26.34
CA VAL A 17 1.37 -9.77 24.89
C VAL A 17 2.58 -10.48 24.34
N ASP A 18 2.37 -11.48 23.50
CA ASP A 18 3.41 -12.21 22.79
C ASP A 18 3.50 -11.71 21.34
N TYR A 19 4.58 -10.99 21.01
CA TYR A 19 4.78 -10.40 19.68
C TYR A 19 5.10 -11.44 18.62
N SER A 20 5.73 -12.55 19.00
CA SER A 20 6.11 -13.64 18.09
C SER A 20 4.90 -14.47 17.69
N ARG A 21 4.07 -14.85 18.67
CA ARG A 21 2.85 -15.64 18.49
C ARG A 21 1.64 -14.80 18.09
N ARG A 22 1.74 -13.47 18.23
CA ARG A 22 0.67 -12.49 17.96
C ARG A 22 -0.58 -12.81 18.76
N THR A 23 -0.35 -12.99 20.07
CA THR A 23 -1.39 -13.36 21.01
C THR A 23 -1.39 -12.43 22.21
N ILE A 24 -2.59 -12.09 22.68
CA ILE A 24 -2.80 -11.40 23.95
C ILE A 24 -3.49 -12.39 24.89
N THR A 25 -2.87 -12.72 26.02
CA THR A 25 -3.38 -13.71 26.97
C THR A 25 -3.82 -13.01 28.24
N ARG A 26 -5.06 -13.21 28.67
CA ARG A 26 -5.52 -12.76 29.98
C ARG A 26 -5.04 -13.73 31.05
N ILE A 27 -4.39 -13.21 32.09
CA ILE A 27 -3.69 -14.03 33.09
C ILE A 27 -4.68 -14.77 34.00
N SER A 28 -5.84 -14.17 34.30
CA SER A 28 -6.81 -14.72 35.28
C SER A 28 -7.42 -16.05 34.86
N ASP A 29 -7.70 -16.24 33.57
CA ASP A 29 -8.35 -17.43 33.01
C ASP A 29 -7.57 -18.06 31.85
N ASN A 30 -6.37 -17.55 31.57
CA ASN A 30 -5.52 -17.95 30.46
C ASN A 30 -6.24 -17.84 29.09
N ALA A 31 -7.20 -16.92 28.97
CA ALA A 31 -7.93 -16.71 27.73
C ALA A 31 -7.01 -16.06 26.69
N VAL A 32 -6.84 -16.73 25.54
CA VAL A 32 -5.93 -16.29 24.48
C VAL A 32 -6.70 -15.61 23.35
N LEU A 33 -6.30 -14.39 23.04
CA LEU A 33 -6.76 -13.63 21.89
C LEU A 33 -5.71 -13.70 20.78
N LYS A 34 -6.08 -14.26 19.63
CA LYS A 34 -5.28 -14.09 18.42
C LYS A 34 -5.54 -12.72 17.82
N VAL A 35 -4.46 -12.01 17.49
CA VAL A 35 -4.49 -10.66 16.93
C VAL A 35 -3.49 -10.55 15.79
N SER A 36 -3.66 -9.55 14.92
CA SER A 36 -2.67 -9.24 13.89
C SER A 36 -1.44 -8.55 14.50
N ARG A 37 -0.35 -8.49 13.73
CA ARG A 37 0.88 -7.82 14.17
C ARG A 37 0.62 -6.35 14.52
N SER A 38 -0.12 -5.62 13.68
CA SER A 38 -0.47 -4.22 13.93
C SER A 38 -1.36 -4.07 15.16
N GLU A 39 -2.32 -4.99 15.37
CA GLU A 39 -3.20 -4.98 16.54
C GLU A 39 -2.42 -5.21 17.84
N THR A 40 -1.41 -6.09 17.81
CA THR A 40 -0.49 -6.34 18.94
C THR A 40 0.23 -5.05 19.34
N HIS A 41 0.80 -4.34 18.35
CA HIS A 41 1.50 -3.07 18.58
C HIS A 41 0.56 -1.93 19.02
N ILE A 42 -0.65 -1.87 18.46
CA ILE A 42 -1.66 -0.88 18.88
C ILE A 42 -2.01 -1.10 20.35
N PHE A 43 -2.32 -2.33 20.75
CA PHE A 43 -2.67 -2.63 22.13
C PHE A 43 -1.51 -2.29 23.08
N ALA A 44 -0.30 -2.74 22.76
CA ALA A 44 0.89 -2.46 23.57
C ALA A 44 1.16 -0.95 23.71
N LEU A 45 1.07 -0.19 22.62
CA LEU A 45 1.30 1.26 22.66
C LEU A 45 0.25 1.97 23.52
N LEU A 46 -1.04 1.63 23.33
CA LEU A 46 -2.12 2.20 24.11
C LEU A 46 -2.04 1.82 25.59
N ALA A 47 -1.59 0.60 25.90
CA ALA A 47 -1.44 0.11 27.26
C ALA A 47 -0.23 0.75 27.96
N ASN A 48 0.88 0.96 27.25
CA ASN A 48 2.06 1.68 27.76
C ASN A 48 1.75 3.15 28.09
N THR A 49 0.86 3.78 27.32
CA THR A 49 0.41 5.15 27.58
C THR A 49 -0.98 5.17 28.24
N ALA A 50 -1.25 4.25 29.16
CA ALA A 50 -2.53 4.17 29.85
C ALA A 50 -2.94 5.55 30.43
N ASN A 51 -4.25 5.81 30.41
CA ASN A 51 -4.90 7.09 30.76
C ASN A 51 -4.60 8.27 29.82
N ASN A 52 -3.69 8.13 28.86
CA ASN A 52 -3.42 9.17 27.86
C ASN A 52 -4.02 8.80 26.50
N THR A 53 -4.46 9.82 25.77
CA THR A 53 -4.98 9.66 24.42
C THR A 53 -3.84 9.62 23.42
N VAL A 54 -3.71 8.51 22.69
CA VAL A 54 -2.75 8.39 21.59
C VAL A 54 -3.41 8.86 20.30
N HIS A 55 -2.79 9.84 19.65
CA HIS A 55 -3.27 10.38 18.39
C HIS A 55 -3.23 9.36 17.25
N ARG A 56 -4.18 9.46 16.32
CA ARG A 56 -4.27 8.57 15.14
C ARG A 56 -2.98 8.54 14.32
N GLU A 57 -2.32 9.69 14.18
CA GLU A 57 -1.07 9.82 13.41
C GLU A 57 0.07 9.01 14.03
N ILE A 58 0.18 9.01 15.36
CA ILE A 58 1.18 8.22 16.09
C ILE A 58 0.91 6.73 15.91
N LEU A 59 -0.36 6.31 16.05
CA LEU A 59 -0.75 4.91 15.87
C LEU A 59 -0.48 4.41 14.44
N LEU A 60 -0.77 5.23 13.43
CA LEU A 60 -0.49 4.89 12.03
C LEU A 60 1.01 4.78 11.73
N LYS A 61 1.82 5.65 12.35
CA LYS A 61 3.27 5.69 12.16
C LYS A 61 3.98 4.52 12.84
N GLU A 62 3.65 4.25 14.10
CA GLU A 62 4.42 3.32 14.94
C GLU A 62 3.93 1.87 14.83
N CYS A 63 2.63 1.62 14.68
CA CYS A 63 2.08 0.26 14.79
C CYS A 63 2.16 -0.58 13.49
N TRP A 64 2.61 0.01 12.38
CA TRP A 64 2.69 -0.67 11.07
C TRP A 64 4.11 -0.97 10.57
N GLN A 65 5.13 -0.84 11.44
CA GLN A 65 6.53 -1.23 11.16
C GLN A 65 7.04 -0.72 9.79
N GLY A 66 6.79 0.56 9.50
CA GLY A 66 7.23 1.20 8.25
C GLY A 66 6.32 0.98 7.04
N LYS A 67 5.18 0.29 7.19
CA LYS A 67 4.17 0.22 6.13
C LYS A 67 3.28 1.46 6.13
N ILE A 68 3.08 2.05 4.96
CA ILE A 68 2.17 3.18 4.77
C ILE A 68 0.73 2.64 4.74
N VAL A 69 -0.10 3.08 5.68
CA VAL A 69 -1.50 2.67 5.80
C VAL A 69 -2.42 3.87 5.99
N THR A 70 -3.72 3.67 5.74
CA THR A 70 -4.72 4.74 5.80
C THR A 70 -5.45 4.75 7.15
N ASN A 71 -6.16 5.83 7.43
CA ASN A 71 -7.04 5.94 8.60
C ASN A 71 -8.10 4.82 8.68
N ASN A 72 -8.53 4.25 7.54
CA ASN A 72 -9.46 3.14 7.53
C ASN A 72 -8.84 1.87 8.12
N SER A 73 -7.56 1.62 7.82
CA SER A 73 -6.79 0.49 8.37
C SER A 73 -6.72 0.54 9.90
N LEU A 74 -6.51 1.73 10.47
CA LEU A 74 -6.55 1.94 11.92
C LEU A 74 -7.94 1.65 12.50
N THR A 75 -9.00 2.15 11.87
CA THR A 75 -10.37 1.92 12.33
C THR A 75 -10.73 0.43 12.32
N VAL A 76 -10.33 -0.31 11.28
CA VAL A 76 -10.54 -1.77 11.20
C VAL A 76 -9.75 -2.50 12.28
N ALA A 77 -8.48 -2.18 12.49
CA ALA A 77 -7.66 -2.80 13.53
C ALA A 77 -8.25 -2.60 14.94
N ILE A 78 -8.73 -1.38 15.25
CA ILE A 78 -9.39 -1.09 16.53
C ILE A 78 -10.71 -1.87 16.68
N LYS A 79 -11.50 -1.98 15.60
CA LYS A 79 -12.73 -2.79 15.59
C LYS A 79 -12.42 -4.26 15.88
N ASN A 80 -11.39 -4.81 15.24
CA ASN A 80 -10.96 -6.20 15.42
C ASN A 80 -10.51 -6.44 16.86
N LEU A 81 -9.66 -5.57 17.42
CA LEU A 81 -9.24 -5.65 18.82
C LEU A 81 -10.45 -5.68 19.76
N ARG A 82 -11.36 -4.71 19.64
CA ARG A 82 -12.59 -4.66 20.48
C ARG A 82 -13.43 -5.93 20.35
N THR A 83 -13.52 -6.48 19.14
CA THR A 83 -14.27 -7.72 18.88
C THR A 83 -13.58 -8.92 19.54
N SER A 84 -12.26 -9.02 19.43
CA SER A 84 -11.48 -10.08 20.10
C SER A 84 -11.62 -10.00 21.61
N PHE A 85 -11.45 -8.81 22.21
CA PHE A 85 -11.65 -8.61 23.65
C PHE A 85 -13.08 -8.90 24.10
N SER A 86 -14.09 -8.56 23.29
CA SER A 86 -15.49 -8.90 23.60
C SER A 86 -15.75 -10.40 23.70
N LYS A 87 -14.99 -11.24 22.97
CA LYS A 87 -15.11 -12.71 23.07
C LYS A 87 -14.72 -13.26 24.44
N ILE A 88 -13.86 -12.55 25.17
CA ILE A 88 -13.44 -12.90 26.53
C ILE A 88 -14.17 -12.06 27.60
N GLY A 89 -15.22 -11.33 27.22
CA GLY A 89 -16.05 -10.54 28.13
C GLY A 89 -15.56 -9.10 28.39
N GLU A 90 -14.56 -8.63 27.64
CA GLU A 90 -13.94 -7.31 27.80
C GLU A 90 -14.50 -6.32 26.78
N HIS A 91 -15.61 -5.66 27.10
CA HIS A 91 -16.37 -4.88 26.10
C HIS A 91 -15.91 -3.43 25.89
N ASN A 92 -15.13 -2.85 26.82
CA ASN A 92 -14.77 -1.42 26.79
C ASN A 92 -13.28 -1.16 27.05
N ILE A 93 -12.41 -2.08 26.68
CA ILE A 93 -10.97 -1.95 26.96
C ILE A 93 -10.32 -0.77 26.22
N ILE A 94 -10.71 -0.50 24.96
CA ILE A 94 -10.22 0.62 24.16
C ILE A 94 -11.33 1.66 23.99
N THR A 95 -11.08 2.88 24.45
CA THR A 95 -11.99 4.03 24.32
C THR A 95 -11.62 4.87 23.08
N THR A 96 -12.63 5.40 22.39
CA THR A 96 -12.42 6.37 21.29
C THR A 96 -12.53 7.78 21.83
N GLU A 97 -11.54 8.60 21.58
CA GLU A 97 -11.57 10.04 21.86
C GLU A 97 -11.82 10.81 20.55
N PRO A 98 -13.01 11.41 20.36
CA PRO A 98 -13.39 12.04 19.11
C PRO A 98 -12.37 13.08 18.64
N LYS A 99 -12.02 13.05 17.35
CA LYS A 99 -11.04 13.94 16.69
C LYS A 99 -9.59 13.83 17.18
N LEU A 100 -9.30 13.00 18.19
CA LEU A 100 -7.94 12.83 18.71
C LEU A 100 -7.39 11.44 18.38
N GLY A 101 -8.04 10.38 18.85
CA GLY A 101 -7.53 9.03 18.68
C GLY A 101 -8.15 8.03 19.66
N TYR A 102 -7.30 7.24 20.30
CA TYR A 102 -7.71 6.10 21.12
C TYR A 102 -6.93 6.07 22.43
N SER A 103 -7.53 5.50 23.46
CA SER A 103 -6.92 5.35 24.79
C SER A 103 -7.34 4.04 25.44
N ILE A 104 -6.49 3.54 26.34
CA ILE A 104 -6.84 2.49 27.29
C ILE A 104 -6.79 3.12 28.68
N ARG A 105 -7.81 2.88 29.50
CA ARG A 105 -7.83 3.31 30.90
C ARG A 105 -7.04 2.32 31.73
N GLU A 106 -6.29 2.81 32.70
CA GLU A 106 -5.53 1.95 33.61
C GLU A 106 -6.44 1.02 34.41
N THR A 107 -7.65 1.46 34.76
CA THR A 107 -8.68 0.61 35.37
C THR A 107 -9.06 -0.59 34.50
N SER A 108 -8.97 -0.45 33.18
CA SER A 108 -9.23 -1.54 32.23
C SER A 108 -8.07 -2.51 32.10
N LEU A 109 -6.90 -2.21 32.67
CA LEU A 109 -5.74 -3.10 32.75
C LEU A 109 -5.58 -3.71 34.16
N ALA A 110 -6.08 -3.04 35.18
CA ALA A 110 -6.06 -3.50 36.57
C ALA A 110 -6.96 -4.73 36.77
N ASP A 111 -6.47 -5.73 37.51
CA ASP A 111 -7.29 -6.89 37.90
C ASP A 111 -8.16 -6.50 39.10
N ASP A 112 -9.43 -6.18 38.84
CA ASP A 112 -10.41 -5.84 39.89
C ASP A 112 -11.23 -7.05 40.35
N GLY A 113 -10.90 -8.26 39.87
CA GLY A 113 -11.61 -9.50 40.21
C GLY A 113 -13.05 -9.56 39.73
N SER A 114 -13.49 -8.63 38.87
CA SER A 114 -14.88 -8.56 38.37
C SER A 114 -15.20 -9.60 37.29
N HIS A 115 -14.19 -10.36 36.83
CA HIS A 115 -14.32 -11.40 35.82
C HIS A 115 -13.96 -12.77 36.41
N PRO A 116 -14.96 -13.59 36.80
CA PRO A 116 -14.73 -14.98 37.19
C PRO A 116 -14.13 -15.75 36.01
N PRO A 117 -13.23 -16.71 36.25
CA PRO A 117 -12.74 -17.58 35.20
C PRO A 117 -13.93 -18.37 34.63
N LEU A 118 -14.26 -18.15 33.36
CA LEU A 118 -15.15 -19.04 32.64
C LEU A 118 -14.39 -20.35 32.42
N LEU A 119 -14.68 -21.35 33.25
CA LEU A 119 -14.27 -22.74 33.01
C LEU A 119 -14.86 -23.21 31.68
N VAL A 120 -14.09 -23.10 30.60
CA VAL A 120 -14.42 -23.71 29.31
C VAL A 120 -13.37 -24.76 28.97
N ASP A 121 -13.89 -25.98 28.84
CA ASP A 121 -13.22 -27.24 28.51
C ASP A 121 -12.22 -27.11 27.35
N ILE A 122 -10.94 -27.32 27.69
CA ILE A 122 -9.74 -27.16 26.85
C ILE A 122 -9.75 -28.12 25.63
N SER A 123 -10.64 -29.11 25.60
CA SER A 123 -10.71 -30.12 24.55
C SER A 123 -11.24 -29.62 23.19
N LYS A 124 -12.10 -28.58 23.16
CA LYS A 124 -12.72 -28.12 21.90
C LYS A 124 -11.92 -27.07 21.13
N HIS A 125 -10.89 -26.47 21.72
CA HIS A 125 -10.21 -25.31 21.11
C HIS A 125 -9.10 -25.67 20.12
N ILE A 126 -8.64 -26.92 20.09
CA ILE A 126 -7.62 -27.40 19.15
C ILE A 126 -8.26 -27.70 17.77
N GLU A 127 -9.45 -28.31 17.72
CA GLU A 127 -10.13 -28.63 16.45
C GLU A 127 -10.69 -27.39 15.72
N ALA A 128 -11.15 -26.38 16.45
CA ALA A 128 -11.63 -25.13 15.84
C ALA A 128 -10.48 -24.28 15.25
N HIS A 129 -9.26 -24.45 15.76
CA HIS A 129 -8.05 -23.72 15.33
C HIS A 129 -7.54 -24.20 13.97
N GLU A 130 -7.60 -25.50 13.68
CA GLU A 130 -7.25 -26.04 12.35
C GLU A 130 -8.26 -25.64 11.26
N ILE A 131 -9.53 -25.46 11.65
CA ILE A 131 -10.62 -25.09 10.72
C ILE A 131 -10.59 -23.57 10.46
N ALA A 132 -10.35 -22.74 11.48
CA ALA A 132 -10.29 -21.29 11.33
C ALA A 132 -9.04 -20.80 10.57
N GLU A 133 -7.88 -21.46 10.75
CA GLU A 133 -6.66 -21.16 9.98
C GLU A 133 -6.84 -21.52 8.49
N LYS A 134 -7.60 -22.57 8.18
CA LYS A 134 -8.04 -22.88 6.81
C LYS A 134 -9.08 -21.89 6.25
N LEU A 135 -9.92 -21.31 7.09
CA LEU A 135 -10.95 -20.33 6.69
C LEU A 135 -10.35 -18.93 6.44
N GLU A 136 -9.38 -18.48 7.23
CA GLU A 136 -8.72 -17.17 7.03
C GLU A 136 -7.85 -17.12 5.75
N LEU A 137 -7.27 -18.27 5.34
CA LEU A 137 -6.62 -18.43 4.04
C LEU A 137 -7.62 -18.41 2.86
N GLN A 138 -8.90 -18.73 3.11
CA GLN A 138 -9.96 -18.81 2.11
C GLN A 138 -10.71 -17.47 1.96
N GLU A 139 -10.89 -16.72 3.04
CA GLU A 139 -11.62 -15.43 3.04
C GLU A 139 -10.84 -14.31 2.31
N HIS A 140 -9.50 -14.37 2.30
CA HIS A 140 -8.68 -13.42 1.52
C HIS A 140 -8.73 -13.69 0.00
N GLN A 141 -9.21 -14.87 -0.42
CA GLN A 141 -9.33 -15.24 -1.82
C GLN A 141 -10.75 -15.02 -2.38
N GLU A 142 -11.78 -14.93 -1.53
CA GLU A 142 -13.17 -14.72 -1.94
C GLU A 142 -13.57 -13.25 -2.15
N SER A 143 -12.87 -12.26 -1.58
CA SER A 143 -13.22 -10.84 -1.78
C SER A 143 -12.91 -10.28 -3.17
N VAL A 144 -12.32 -11.07 -4.07
CA VAL A 144 -11.95 -10.65 -5.44
C VAL A 144 -12.84 -11.28 -6.52
N ILE A 145 -13.64 -12.32 -6.21
CA ILE A 145 -14.33 -13.12 -7.24
C ILE A 145 -15.87 -13.04 -7.13
N GLU A 146 -16.44 -12.02 -6.49
CA GLU A 146 -17.88 -11.74 -6.64
C GLU A 146 -18.16 -10.92 -7.91
N LYS A 147 -17.84 -11.50 -9.06
CA LYS A 147 -18.48 -11.16 -10.34
C LYS A 147 -18.28 -12.33 -11.32
N GLN A 148 -19.05 -13.40 -11.13
CA GLN A 148 -19.76 -14.11 -12.21
C GLN A 148 -20.46 -15.39 -11.71
N GLU A 149 -21.79 -15.29 -11.70
CA GLU A 149 -22.81 -16.31 -12.01
C GLU A 149 -22.55 -17.83 -11.94
N ILE A 150 -23.40 -18.47 -11.11
CA ILE A 150 -24.37 -19.54 -11.46
C ILE A 150 -23.91 -21.02 -11.59
N THR A 151 -24.54 -21.82 -10.71
CA THR A 151 -24.93 -23.25 -10.81
C THR A 151 -23.92 -24.37 -10.50
N GLY A 152 -24.41 -25.32 -9.71
CA GLY A 152 -23.63 -26.39 -9.09
C GLY A 152 -23.48 -27.68 -9.90
N LYS A 153 -22.60 -28.55 -9.40
CA LYS A 153 -22.76 -30.02 -9.25
C LYS A 153 -21.47 -30.62 -8.69
N LYS A 154 -21.62 -31.50 -7.70
CA LYS A 154 -20.55 -32.29 -7.07
C LYS A 154 -19.75 -33.08 -8.13
N LYS A 155 -18.41 -32.98 -8.12
CA LYS A 155 -17.51 -33.98 -8.71
C LYS A 155 -16.30 -34.25 -7.82
N LYS A 156 -16.10 -35.55 -7.56
CA LYS A 156 -14.92 -36.22 -7.01
C LYS A 156 -13.65 -35.69 -7.68
N TYR A 157 -12.66 -35.22 -6.92
CA TYR A 157 -11.32 -34.97 -7.42
C TYR A 157 -10.38 -36.07 -6.97
N ILE A 158 -9.70 -36.61 -7.99
CA ILE A 158 -8.55 -37.49 -7.93
C ILE A 158 -7.39 -36.73 -7.27
N LEU A 159 -6.74 -37.38 -6.31
CA LEU A 159 -5.60 -36.85 -5.58
C LEU A 159 -4.37 -36.98 -6.49
N LEU A 160 -3.89 -35.85 -7.04
CA LEU A 160 -2.64 -35.79 -7.78
C LEU A 160 -1.71 -34.80 -7.09
N ASN A 161 -0.58 -35.33 -6.60
CA ASN A 161 0.42 -34.66 -5.79
C ASN A 161 1.11 -33.54 -6.61
N LYS A 162 0.98 -32.26 -6.19
CA LYS A 162 1.64 -31.12 -6.84
C LYS A 162 2.81 -30.64 -5.98
N SER A 163 4.02 -30.78 -6.53
CA SER A 163 5.28 -30.37 -5.90
C SER A 163 5.47 -28.83 -5.88
N ASN A 164 6.40 -28.40 -5.02
CA ASN A 164 6.86 -27.04 -4.70
C ASN A 164 7.22 -26.16 -5.92
N THR A 165 6.22 -25.80 -6.72
CA THR A 165 6.35 -24.90 -7.88
C THR A 165 5.94 -23.46 -7.55
N ALA A 166 5.35 -23.21 -6.36
CA ALA A 166 4.83 -21.90 -5.97
C ALA A 166 5.93 -20.82 -5.88
N SER A 167 7.09 -21.13 -5.28
CA SER A 167 8.15 -20.13 -5.06
C SER A 167 8.73 -19.53 -6.35
N LEU A 168 8.88 -20.31 -7.42
CA LEU A 168 9.44 -19.80 -8.68
C LEU A 168 8.43 -18.96 -9.47
N PHE A 169 7.14 -19.30 -9.40
CA PHE A 169 6.10 -18.52 -10.05
C PHE A 169 5.92 -17.15 -9.39
N ASP A 170 6.05 -17.06 -8.06
CA ASP A 170 5.96 -15.79 -7.34
C ASP A 170 7.06 -14.80 -7.77
N PHE A 171 8.30 -15.28 -7.98
CA PHE A 171 9.40 -14.44 -8.51
C PHE A 171 9.14 -13.97 -9.93
N LEU A 172 8.58 -14.82 -10.80
CA LEU A 172 8.24 -14.45 -12.17
C LEU A 172 7.14 -13.38 -12.20
N ILE A 173 6.15 -13.49 -11.32
CA ILE A 173 5.06 -12.52 -11.21
C ILE A 173 5.60 -11.16 -10.75
N VAL A 174 6.40 -11.12 -9.68
CA VAL A 174 6.99 -9.87 -9.18
C VAL A 174 7.91 -9.23 -10.23
N SER A 175 8.75 -10.03 -10.89
CA SER A 175 9.63 -9.57 -11.96
C SER A 175 8.84 -8.96 -13.13
N PHE A 176 7.73 -9.59 -13.53
CA PHE A 176 6.86 -9.06 -14.58
C PHE A 176 6.27 -7.69 -14.20
N PHE A 177 5.75 -7.53 -12.99
CA PHE A 177 5.22 -6.23 -12.53
C PHE A 177 6.31 -5.15 -12.45
N PHE A 178 7.51 -5.51 -12.01
CA PHE A 178 8.66 -4.61 -11.99
C PHE A 178 9.03 -4.14 -13.41
N LEU A 179 9.14 -5.07 -14.36
CA LEU A 179 9.43 -4.76 -15.77
C LEU A 179 8.31 -3.93 -16.41
N ALA A 180 7.04 -4.24 -16.13
CA ALA A 180 5.90 -3.46 -16.61
C ALA A 180 5.94 -2.02 -16.07
N THR A 181 6.27 -1.85 -14.79
CA THR A 181 6.42 -0.53 -14.17
C THR A 181 7.57 0.24 -14.82
N LEU A 182 8.72 -0.41 -15.02
CA LEU A 182 9.87 0.20 -15.69
C LEU A 182 9.54 0.61 -17.13
N PHE A 183 8.76 -0.21 -17.84
CA PHE A 183 8.27 0.12 -19.18
C PHE A 183 7.34 1.34 -19.18
N VAL A 184 6.40 1.42 -18.24
CA VAL A 184 5.52 2.59 -18.09
C VAL A 184 6.33 3.85 -17.73
N CYS A 185 7.30 3.74 -16.82
CA CYS A 185 8.21 4.85 -16.49
C CYS A 185 9.04 5.28 -17.69
N TYR A 186 9.53 4.34 -18.51
CA TYR A 186 10.24 4.64 -19.75
C TYR A 186 9.33 5.44 -20.71
N GLN A 187 8.09 5.00 -20.91
CA GLN A 187 7.13 5.72 -21.75
C GLN A 187 6.83 7.14 -21.21
N TYR A 188 6.82 7.32 -19.88
CA TYR A 188 6.59 8.62 -19.27
C TYR A 188 7.81 9.55 -19.36
N LEU A 189 9.03 9.02 -19.18
CA LEU A 189 10.27 9.81 -19.23
C LEU A 189 10.67 10.19 -20.66
N PHE A 190 10.25 9.43 -21.67
CA PHE A 190 10.50 9.70 -23.08
C PHE A 190 9.24 10.22 -23.80
N PHE A 191 8.61 11.26 -23.25
CA PHE A 191 7.51 11.98 -23.91
C PHE A 191 7.99 12.85 -25.08
N VAL A 192 8.77 12.25 -25.98
CA VAL A 192 9.26 12.85 -27.21
C VAL A 192 8.60 12.08 -28.34
N ASN A 193 7.50 12.65 -28.85
CA ASN A 193 6.85 12.13 -30.05
C ASN A 193 7.55 12.68 -31.27
N THR A 194 7.47 11.97 -32.39
CA THR A 194 7.91 12.49 -33.69
C THR A 194 6.66 12.79 -34.53
N THR A 195 6.56 14.01 -35.03
CA THR A 195 5.57 14.42 -36.03
C THR A 195 6.26 14.76 -37.36
N ASP A 196 5.49 14.87 -38.42
CA ASP A 196 5.94 15.28 -39.74
C ASP A 196 5.45 16.70 -40.04
N VAL A 197 6.37 17.59 -40.43
CA VAL A 197 6.05 18.93 -40.94
C VAL A 197 6.54 19.01 -42.37
N ASP A 198 5.65 18.75 -43.34
CA ASP A 198 5.97 18.79 -44.78
C ASP A 198 7.16 17.88 -45.17
N GLY A 199 7.18 16.64 -44.67
CA GLY A 199 8.24 15.66 -44.91
C GLY A 199 9.46 15.79 -43.99
N ILE A 200 9.42 16.70 -43.00
CA ILE A 200 10.50 16.92 -42.05
C ILE A 200 10.13 16.27 -40.71
N PRO A 201 10.93 15.32 -40.20
CA PRO A 201 10.69 14.73 -38.88
C PRO A 201 11.04 15.72 -37.75
N VAL A 202 10.06 15.99 -36.89
CA VAL A 202 10.19 16.92 -35.76
C VAL A 202 9.85 16.21 -34.46
N ASN A 203 10.79 16.25 -33.52
CA ASN A 203 10.58 15.75 -32.16
C ASN A 203 9.89 16.82 -31.31
N TYR A 204 8.78 16.47 -30.67
CA TYR A 204 7.95 17.42 -29.93
C TYR A 204 7.26 16.74 -28.73
N ASN A 205 6.55 17.54 -27.94
CA ASN A 205 5.89 17.12 -26.71
C ASN A 205 4.46 16.56 -26.90
N GLY A 206 4.02 16.23 -28.10
CA GLY A 206 2.67 15.71 -28.36
C GLY A 206 1.57 16.76 -28.59
N MET A 207 1.85 18.05 -28.37
CA MET A 207 0.91 19.16 -28.65
C MET A 207 1.06 19.68 -30.09
N GLU A 208 -0.05 19.99 -30.77
CA GLU A 208 0.00 20.49 -32.15
C GLU A 208 0.93 21.72 -32.27
N LEU A 209 1.86 21.67 -33.23
CA LEU A 209 2.84 22.73 -33.42
C LEU A 209 2.15 23.96 -34.03
N PRO A 210 2.28 25.16 -33.44
CA PRO A 210 1.61 26.34 -33.95
C PRO A 210 2.24 26.79 -35.27
N ASN A 211 1.43 27.47 -36.11
CA ASN A 211 1.84 27.92 -37.44
C ASN A 211 3.20 28.65 -37.50
N PRO A 212 3.56 29.55 -36.56
CA PRO A 212 4.86 30.21 -36.60
C PRO A 212 6.04 29.25 -36.49
N VAL A 213 5.88 28.14 -35.76
CA VAL A 213 6.91 27.10 -35.58
C VAL A 213 7.02 26.25 -36.83
N THR A 214 5.89 25.80 -37.39
CA THR A 214 5.90 24.99 -38.62
C THR A 214 6.47 25.77 -39.81
N GLN A 215 6.13 27.05 -39.95
CA GLN A 215 6.70 27.93 -40.98
C GLN A 215 8.21 28.14 -40.80
N ALA A 216 8.70 28.31 -39.56
CA ALA A 216 10.13 28.42 -39.29
C ALA A 216 10.89 27.16 -39.72
N ILE A 217 10.30 25.97 -39.52
CA ILE A 217 10.87 24.68 -39.94
C ILE A 217 10.88 24.58 -41.48
N ILE A 218 9.77 24.90 -42.14
CA ILE A 218 9.65 24.86 -43.62
C ILE A 218 10.64 25.83 -44.29
N ASN A 219 10.81 27.02 -43.74
CA ASN A 219 11.78 28.01 -44.26
C ASN A 219 13.23 27.49 -44.23
N HIS A 220 13.52 26.51 -43.36
CA HIS A 220 14.82 25.86 -43.23
C HIS A 220 14.86 24.45 -43.84
N LYS A 221 13.84 24.07 -44.61
CA LYS A 221 13.73 22.75 -45.28
C LYS A 221 14.90 22.45 -46.25
N MET A 222 15.59 23.49 -46.74
CA MET A 222 16.61 23.37 -47.80
C MET A 222 18.07 23.27 -47.30
N GLY A 223 18.34 22.74 -46.11
CA GLY A 223 19.72 22.47 -45.70
C GLY A 223 19.86 21.60 -44.48
N ASP A 224 20.91 20.76 -44.48
CA ASP A 224 21.83 20.33 -43.41
C ASP A 224 21.28 19.86 -42.03
N ILE A 225 20.06 20.19 -41.65
CA ILE A 225 19.45 19.82 -40.39
C ILE A 225 18.85 18.43 -40.54
N SER A 226 19.50 17.46 -39.91
CA SER A 226 19.08 16.06 -39.93
C SER A 226 17.88 15.79 -39.02
N GLN A 227 17.66 16.63 -38.01
CA GLN A 227 16.64 16.40 -37.00
C GLN A 227 16.21 17.70 -36.32
N TRP A 228 14.91 17.84 -36.07
CA TRP A 228 14.33 18.98 -35.39
C TRP A 228 13.76 18.62 -34.02
N TYR A 229 13.77 19.61 -33.13
CA TYR A 229 13.20 19.57 -31.79
C TYR A 229 12.41 20.85 -31.52
N ALA A 230 11.14 20.71 -31.17
CA ALA A 230 10.24 21.82 -30.87
C ALA A 230 9.50 21.57 -29.54
N PHE A 231 9.68 22.45 -28.57
CA PHE A 231 9.09 22.30 -27.22
C PHE A 231 8.60 23.63 -26.66
N PRO A 232 7.50 23.68 -25.90
CA PRO A 232 7.05 24.91 -25.27
C PRO A 232 8.05 25.41 -24.22
N ILE A 233 8.31 26.71 -24.21
CA ILE A 233 9.06 27.42 -23.18
C ILE A 233 8.00 27.91 -22.20
N GLY A 234 7.88 27.22 -21.05
CA GLY A 234 6.83 27.51 -20.06
C GLY A 234 6.71 29.00 -19.69
N GLY A 235 5.51 29.42 -19.31
CA GLY A 235 5.16 30.80 -19.04
C GLY A 235 3.66 31.03 -19.24
N LEU A 236 3.21 32.29 -19.15
CA LEU A 236 1.81 32.67 -19.40
C LEU A 236 1.44 32.69 -20.89
N CYS A 237 2.40 32.51 -21.79
CA CYS A 237 2.20 32.58 -23.25
C CYS A 237 2.74 31.34 -23.94
N GLU A 238 2.16 31.03 -25.10
CA GLU A 238 2.55 29.91 -25.94
C GLU A 238 3.84 30.22 -26.73
N ARG A 239 4.98 30.18 -26.04
CA ARG A 239 6.29 30.32 -26.67
C ARG A 239 6.91 28.96 -26.91
N TYR A 240 7.66 28.82 -28.01
CA TYR A 240 8.30 27.56 -28.39
C TYR A 240 9.80 27.69 -28.57
N LYS A 241 10.55 26.74 -28.03
CA LYS A 241 11.97 26.53 -28.29
C LYS A 241 12.10 25.69 -29.55
N LEU A 242 12.88 26.17 -30.51
CA LEU A 242 13.16 25.47 -31.76
C LEU A 242 14.66 25.21 -31.87
N ILE A 243 15.03 23.94 -32.02
CA ILE A 243 16.41 23.48 -32.14
C ILE A 243 16.52 22.56 -33.35
N GLY A 244 17.48 22.84 -34.24
CA GLY A 244 17.89 21.93 -35.30
C GLY A 244 19.19 21.22 -34.94
N VAL A 245 19.40 20.00 -35.42
CA VAL A 245 20.67 19.27 -35.33
C VAL A 245 21.31 19.18 -36.71
N HIS A 246 22.54 19.65 -36.85
CA HIS A 246 23.35 19.54 -38.05
C HIS A 246 24.73 19.00 -37.68
N ASN A 247 25.17 17.90 -38.29
CA ASN A 247 26.47 17.25 -38.03
C ASN A 247 26.77 17.09 -36.53
N GLU A 248 25.80 16.53 -35.78
CA GLU A 248 25.87 16.35 -34.31
C GLU A 248 25.93 17.63 -33.47
N HIS A 249 25.81 18.81 -34.09
CA HIS A 249 25.74 20.10 -33.40
C HIS A 249 24.31 20.63 -33.31
N TYR A 250 23.94 21.09 -32.12
CA TYR A 250 22.65 21.74 -31.87
C TYR A 250 22.70 23.22 -32.26
N ILE A 251 21.79 23.63 -33.15
CA ILE A 251 21.61 25.00 -33.59
C ILE A 251 20.30 25.52 -32.98
N ASN A 252 20.39 26.55 -32.15
CA ASN A 252 19.22 27.17 -31.55
C ASN A 252 18.61 28.21 -32.52
N LEU A 253 17.39 27.94 -32.98
CA LEU A 253 16.66 28.76 -33.94
C LEU A 253 15.41 29.40 -33.31
N THR A 254 15.33 29.38 -31.98
CA THR A 254 14.19 29.90 -31.21
C THR A 254 13.88 31.37 -31.54
N SER A 255 14.89 32.19 -31.80
CA SER A 255 14.74 33.60 -32.15
C SER A 255 14.15 33.85 -33.54
N GLN A 256 14.13 32.84 -34.40
CA GLN A 256 13.62 32.92 -35.76
C GLN A 256 12.15 32.50 -35.87
N VAL A 257 11.62 31.89 -34.82
CA VAL A 257 10.18 31.67 -34.68
C VAL A 257 9.55 33.01 -34.32
N ASN A 258 8.55 33.43 -35.09
CA ASN A 258 7.76 34.61 -34.75
C ASN A 258 6.86 34.27 -33.55
N GLN A 259 7.41 34.41 -32.34
CA GLN A 259 6.68 34.21 -31.10
C GLN A 259 5.64 35.32 -30.97
N GLU A 260 4.39 34.99 -30.64
CA GLU A 260 3.40 36.02 -30.33
C GLU A 260 3.92 36.91 -29.19
N GLN A 261 3.76 38.23 -29.35
CA GLN A 261 4.06 39.17 -28.29
C GLN A 261 3.03 38.96 -27.18
N CYS A 262 3.52 38.61 -26.00
CA CYS A 262 2.71 38.66 -24.79
C CYS A 262 2.40 40.12 -24.50
N ASP A 263 1.22 40.60 -24.88
CA ASP A 263 0.70 41.84 -24.31
C ASP A 263 0.48 41.58 -22.81
N ALA A 264 1.27 42.29 -22.00
CA ALA A 264 1.25 42.20 -20.55
C ALA A 264 0.03 42.91 -19.93
#